data_AF-A0A813DNF0-F1
#
_entry.id   AF-A0A813DNF0-F1
#
_cell.length_a   1.000
_cell.length_b   1.000
_cell.length_c   1.000
_cell.angle_alpha   90.00
_cell.angle_beta   90.00
_cell.angle_gamma   90.00
#
_symmetry.space_group_name_H-M   'P 1'
#
loop_
_entity.id
_entity.type
_entity.pdbx_description
1 polymer ?
#
loop_
_entity_poly.entity_id
_entity_poly.type
_entity_poly.pdbx_seq_one_letter_code
_entity_poly.pdbx_strand_id
1 'polypeptide(L)'
;MKSWAIAPASTGGRPPAQKWPKSETTGASDPPFATLLVDAAKQALTSAVHVREHDAVLQRVILLPSAHPVCISLQQCGRQYAANAKNKQAAELGSPHLHKRAALVASLGALTLSEQQKAQLAEHAQTMDSSQKLAQCGFVCKLSKAWVKDTFKLTISLAPEMVAVTELVCTVLASNGAALKLGIPPRSPQERAISKILVDMGDFSNS
;
A
#
# COMPACT_ATOMS: atom_id res chain seq x y z
N MET A 1 3.58 37.06 14.03
CA MET A 1 3.21 35.69 13.62
C MET A 1 1.78 35.45 14.05
N LYS A 2 0.83 35.30 13.11
CA LYS A 2 -0.57 35.01 13.44
C LYS A 2 -0.70 33.50 13.67
N SER A 3 -1.13 33.11 14.87
CA SER A 3 -1.36 31.72 15.25
C SER A 3 -2.55 31.14 14.47
N TRP A 4 -2.47 29.84 14.15
CA TRP A 4 -3.60 29.08 13.64
C TRP A 4 -4.62 28.92 14.77
N ALA A 5 -5.72 29.67 14.71
CA ALA A 5 -6.83 29.48 15.63
C ALA A 5 -7.47 28.11 15.36
N ILE A 6 -7.40 27.21 16.34
CA ILE A 6 -8.10 25.93 16.32
C ILE A 6 -9.60 26.25 16.40
N ALA A 7 -10.36 25.84 15.38
CA ALA A 7 -11.81 26.00 15.39
C ALA A 7 -12.42 25.24 16.59
N PRO A 8 -13.37 25.83 17.34
CA PRO A 8 -13.99 25.16 18.48
C PRO A 8 -14.76 23.92 18.03
N ALA A 9 -14.73 22.87 18.86
CA ALA A 9 -15.41 21.60 18.60
C ALA A 9 -16.92 21.81 18.45
N SER A 10 -17.52 21.20 17.42
CA SER A 10 -18.95 21.30 17.15
C SER A 10 -19.76 20.65 18.27
N THR A 11 -20.54 21.44 18.99
CA THR A 11 -21.51 20.96 19.97
C THR A 11 -22.71 20.33 19.27
N GLY A 12 -22.68 19.00 19.09
CA GLY A 12 -23.83 18.10 19.21
C GLY A 12 -25.11 18.33 18.38
N GLY A 13 -25.13 19.20 17.38
CA GLY A 13 -26.28 19.41 16.49
C GLY A 13 -26.01 18.85 15.10
N ARG A 14 -26.94 18.08 14.55
CA ARG A 14 -26.92 17.67 13.13
C ARG A 14 -26.81 18.95 12.28
N PRO A 15 -25.80 19.12 11.41
CA PRO A 15 -25.70 20.33 10.62
C PRO A 15 -26.98 20.49 9.80
N PRO A 16 -27.55 21.70 9.71
CA PRO A 16 -28.71 21.95 8.87
C PRO A 16 -28.37 21.48 7.46
N ALA A 17 -29.31 20.79 6.80
CA ALA A 17 -29.13 20.29 5.44
C ALA A 17 -28.74 21.46 4.54
N GLN A 18 -27.44 21.56 4.25
CA GLN A 18 -26.88 22.61 3.42
C GLN A 18 -27.43 22.36 2.02
N LYS A 19 -28.43 23.15 1.63
CA LYS A 19 -28.89 23.20 0.24
C LYS A 19 -27.69 23.69 -0.54
N TRP A 20 -27.01 22.75 -1.21
CA TRP A 20 -25.98 23.10 -2.18
C TRP A 20 -26.60 24.10 -3.14
N PRO A 21 -26.00 25.28 -3.34
CA PRO A 21 -26.49 26.21 -4.35
C PRO A 21 -26.59 25.41 -5.66
N LYS A 22 -27.76 25.47 -6.31
CA LYS A 22 -27.90 24.92 -7.67
C LYS A 22 -26.75 25.51 -8.46
N SER A 23 -25.84 24.65 -8.94
CA SER A 23 -24.71 25.12 -9.74
C SER A 23 -25.30 25.82 -10.96
N GLU A 24 -25.28 27.15 -10.93
CA GLU A 24 -25.13 27.88 -12.17
C GLU A 24 -23.90 27.28 -12.82
N THR A 25 -24.07 26.73 -14.02
CA THR A 25 -22.99 26.35 -14.90
C THR A 25 -22.15 27.59 -15.18
N THR A 26 -21.28 27.97 -14.23
CA THR A 26 -20.04 28.66 -14.54
C THR A 26 -19.31 27.72 -15.46
N GLY A 27 -19.36 28.05 -16.74
CA GLY A 27 -18.73 27.25 -17.78
C GLY A 27 -17.27 27.01 -17.39
N ALA A 28 -16.75 25.85 -17.74
CA ALA A 28 -15.32 25.54 -17.68
C ALA A 28 -14.43 26.51 -18.52
N SER A 29 -15.02 27.61 -19.00
CA SER A 29 -14.47 28.70 -19.79
C SER A 29 -14.13 29.96 -18.97
N ASP A 30 -14.42 30.03 -17.67
CA ASP A 30 -13.96 31.15 -16.85
C ASP A 30 -12.43 31.08 -16.65
N PRO A 31 -11.65 32.04 -17.18
CA PRO A 31 -10.19 32.02 -17.11
C PRO A 31 -9.61 31.80 -15.70
N PRO A 32 -10.12 32.45 -14.62
CA PRO A 32 -9.57 32.20 -13.28
C PRO A 32 -9.90 30.81 -12.74
N PHE A 33 -11.00 30.19 -13.17
CA PHE A 33 -11.35 28.84 -12.79
C PHE A 33 -10.46 27.80 -13.51
N ALA A 34 -10.17 28.03 -14.79
CA ALA A 34 -9.24 27.21 -15.55
C ALA A 34 -7.83 27.23 -14.92
N THR A 35 -7.32 28.41 -14.55
CA THR A 35 -6.02 28.54 -13.85
C THR A 35 -6.01 27.80 -12.51
N LEU A 36 -7.08 27.94 -11.71
CA LEU A 36 -7.19 27.23 -10.43
C LEU A 36 -7.15 25.70 -10.61
N LEU A 37 -7.83 25.18 -11.63
CA LEU A 37 -7.83 23.74 -11.93
C LEU A 37 -6.44 23.25 -12.34
N VAL A 38 -5.72 24.03 -13.16
CA VAL A 38 -4.34 23.73 -13.57
C VAL A 38 -3.42 23.70 -12.34
N ASP A 39 -3.50 24.70 -11.46
CA ASP A 39 -2.68 24.75 -10.25
C ASP A 39 -2.99 23.61 -9.28
N ALA A 40 -4.28 23.29 -9.09
CA ALA A 40 -4.70 22.16 -8.27
C ALA A 40 -4.17 20.83 -8.85
N ALA A 41 -4.22 20.65 -10.16
CA ALA A 41 -3.69 19.48 -10.85
C ALA A 41 -2.16 19.37 -10.70
N LYS A 42 -1.43 20.48 -10.86
CA LYS A 42 0.03 20.54 -10.63
C LYS A 42 0.37 20.17 -9.18
N GLN A 43 -0.35 20.75 -8.20
CA GLN A 43 -0.14 20.45 -6.78
C GLN A 43 -0.45 18.98 -6.44
N ALA A 44 -1.49 18.42 -7.04
CA ALA A 44 -1.85 17.01 -6.86
C ALA A 44 -0.76 16.08 -7.42
N LEU A 45 -0.20 16.39 -8.60
CA LEU A 45 0.91 15.62 -9.17
C LEU A 45 2.18 15.71 -8.30
N THR A 46 2.54 16.90 -7.81
CA THR A 46 3.68 17.07 -6.88
C THR A 46 3.49 16.27 -5.61
N SER A 47 2.29 16.35 -5.01
CA SER A 47 1.96 15.59 -3.81
C SER A 47 2.01 14.08 -4.06
N ALA A 48 1.54 13.62 -5.23
CA ALA A 48 1.61 12.21 -5.61
C ALA A 48 3.05 11.71 -5.75
N VAL A 49 3.99 12.53 -6.27
CA VAL A 49 5.41 12.18 -6.32
C VAL A 49 5.96 11.93 -4.91
N HIS A 50 5.72 12.85 -3.97
CA HIS A 50 6.20 12.70 -2.59
C HIS A 50 5.60 11.48 -1.88
N VAL A 51 4.32 11.21 -2.10
CA VAL A 51 3.69 9.98 -1.56
C VAL A 51 4.38 8.74 -2.13
N ARG A 52 4.70 8.72 -3.43
CA ARG A 52 5.42 7.60 -4.04
C ARG A 52 6.84 7.44 -3.47
N GLU A 53 7.54 8.53 -3.21
CA GLU A 53 8.86 8.52 -2.55
C GLU A 53 8.79 7.94 -1.14
N HIS A 54 7.81 8.38 -0.35
CA HIS A 54 7.57 7.83 0.99
C HIS A 54 7.19 6.34 0.95
N ASP A 55 6.31 5.95 0.02
CA ASP A 55 5.92 4.55 -0.16
C ASP A 55 7.12 3.67 -0.53
N ALA A 56 8.05 4.17 -1.34
CA ALA A 56 9.26 3.43 -1.71
C ALA A 56 10.17 3.14 -0.50
N VAL A 57 10.18 4.04 0.49
CA VAL A 57 10.95 3.86 1.72
C VAL A 57 10.26 2.86 2.66
N LEU A 58 8.95 3.03 2.85
CA LEU A 58 8.16 2.28 3.83
C LEU A 58 7.75 0.88 3.37
N GLN A 59 7.66 0.66 2.07
CA GLN A 59 7.15 -0.58 1.50
C GLN A 59 8.23 -1.30 0.69
N ARG A 60 8.17 -2.62 0.71
CA ARG A 60 8.91 -3.50 -0.19
C ARG A 60 7.93 -4.18 -1.13
N VAL A 61 8.22 -4.08 -2.42
CA VAL A 61 7.40 -4.64 -3.49
C VAL A 61 8.16 -5.79 -4.13
N ILE A 62 7.54 -6.96 -4.12
CA ILE A 62 8.11 -8.20 -4.64
C ILE A 62 7.14 -8.75 -5.69
N LEU A 63 7.65 -9.07 -6.87
CA LEU A 63 6.89 -9.79 -7.89
C LEU A 63 7.14 -11.29 -7.76
N LEU A 64 6.05 -12.05 -7.64
CA LEU A 64 6.05 -13.49 -7.50
C LEU A 64 5.35 -14.13 -8.71
N PRO A 65 5.96 -15.13 -9.36
CA PRO A 65 5.23 -15.99 -10.29
C PRO A 65 4.01 -16.61 -9.62
N SER A 66 2.92 -16.82 -10.36
CA SER A 66 1.69 -17.43 -9.84
C SER A 66 1.92 -18.82 -9.23
N ALA A 67 2.87 -19.57 -9.80
CA ALA A 67 3.29 -20.89 -9.35
C ALA A 67 4.26 -20.87 -8.15
N HIS A 68 4.73 -19.69 -7.72
CA HIS A 68 5.66 -19.61 -6.58
C HIS A 68 4.97 -20.10 -5.30
N PRO A 69 5.60 -20.97 -4.47
CA PRO A 69 4.96 -21.58 -3.29
C PRO A 69 4.33 -20.55 -2.34
N VAL A 70 5.05 -19.47 -2.06
CA VAL A 70 4.54 -18.34 -1.25
C VAL A 70 3.30 -17.70 -1.87
N CYS A 71 3.25 -17.53 -3.20
CA CYS A 71 2.07 -16.96 -3.87
C CYS A 71 0.84 -17.86 -3.69
N ILE A 72 1.00 -19.17 -3.90
CA ILE A 72 -0.06 -20.17 -3.73
C ILE A 72 -0.61 -20.15 -2.31
N SER A 73 0.28 -20.18 -1.31
CA SER A 73 -0.07 -20.15 0.11
C SER A 73 -0.83 -18.88 0.50
N LEU A 74 -0.34 -17.71 0.07
CA LEU A 74 -0.99 -16.43 0.34
C LEU A 74 -2.37 -16.31 -0.31
N GLN A 75 -2.54 -16.85 -1.51
CA GLN A 75 -3.85 -16.91 -2.17
C GLN A 75 -4.81 -17.85 -1.43
N GLN A 76 -4.34 -19.02 -1.01
CA GLN A 76 -5.14 -19.98 -0.26
C GLN A 76 -5.59 -19.39 1.08
N CYS A 77 -4.67 -18.76 1.82
CA CYS A 77 -4.96 -18.04 3.04
C CYS A 77 -6.02 -16.93 2.81
N GLY A 78 -5.88 -16.15 1.73
CA GLY A 78 -6.87 -15.14 1.36
C GLY A 78 -8.26 -15.72 1.08
N ARG A 79 -8.34 -16.87 0.38
CA ARG A 79 -9.60 -17.59 0.12
C ARG A 79 -10.23 -18.13 1.40
N GLN A 80 -9.42 -18.72 2.29
CA GLN A 80 -9.88 -19.23 3.59
C GLN A 80 -10.40 -18.12 4.48
N TYR A 81 -9.70 -16.99 4.57
CA TYR A 81 -10.17 -15.82 5.32
C TYR A 81 -11.50 -15.33 4.76
N ALA A 82 -11.64 -15.19 3.44
CA ALA A 82 -12.90 -14.74 2.83
C ALA A 82 -14.06 -15.71 3.05
N ALA A 83 -13.81 -17.03 3.06
CA ALA A 83 -14.81 -18.04 3.39
C ALA A 83 -15.22 -17.95 4.87
N ASN A 84 -14.25 -17.82 5.79
CA ASN A 84 -14.51 -17.70 7.22
C ASN A 84 -15.23 -16.40 7.57
N ALA A 85 -14.89 -15.29 6.92
CA ALA A 85 -15.53 -13.98 7.12
C ALA A 85 -16.98 -13.94 6.63
N LYS A 86 -17.41 -14.86 5.76
CA LYS A 86 -18.83 -15.04 5.42
C LYS A 86 -19.60 -15.80 6.50
N ASN A 87 -18.92 -16.69 7.22
CA ASN A 87 -19.54 -17.59 8.21
C ASN A 87 -19.44 -17.06 9.65
N LYS A 88 -18.50 -16.15 9.94
CA LYS A 88 -18.29 -15.53 11.25
C LYS A 88 -18.37 -14.01 11.12
N GLN A 89 -18.65 -13.32 12.23
CA GLN A 89 -18.50 -11.87 12.26
C GLN A 89 -17.03 -11.52 12.02
N ALA A 90 -16.74 -10.72 10.98
CA ALA A 90 -15.37 -10.38 10.56
C ALA A 90 -14.51 -9.78 11.70
N ALA A 91 -15.14 -9.16 12.70
CA ALA A 91 -14.47 -8.63 13.89
C ALA A 91 -13.72 -9.71 14.70
N GLU A 92 -14.24 -10.94 14.76
CA GLU A 92 -13.62 -12.04 15.52
C GLU A 92 -12.37 -12.60 14.84
N LEU A 93 -12.27 -12.47 13.52
CA LEU A 93 -11.15 -12.99 12.73
C LEU A 93 -9.95 -12.05 12.71
N GLY A 94 -10.12 -10.79 13.14
CA GLY A 94 -9.08 -9.76 13.04
C GLY A 94 -8.75 -9.38 11.60
N SER A 95 -7.67 -8.64 11.41
CA SER A 95 -7.32 -8.07 10.11
C SER A 95 -6.75 -9.10 9.12
N PRO A 96 -7.18 -9.09 7.84
CA PRO A 96 -6.76 -10.09 6.85
C PRO A 96 -5.27 -10.09 6.51
N HIS A 97 -4.59 -8.95 6.69
CA HIS A 97 -3.14 -8.86 6.45
C HIS A 97 -2.32 -9.67 7.48
N LEU A 98 -2.83 -9.86 8.70
CA LEU A 98 -2.18 -10.65 9.74
C LEU A 98 -2.15 -12.13 9.37
N HIS A 99 -3.28 -12.65 8.86
CA HIS A 99 -3.39 -14.02 8.35
C HIS A 99 -2.42 -14.26 7.19
N LYS A 100 -2.36 -13.32 6.23
CA LYS A 100 -1.42 -13.37 5.12
C LYS A 100 0.03 -13.34 5.59
N ARG A 101 0.36 -12.56 6.62
CA ARG A 101 1.71 -12.54 7.19
C ARG A 101 2.08 -13.88 7.83
N ALA A 102 1.18 -14.47 8.61
CA ALA A 102 1.42 -15.79 9.19
C ALA A 102 1.66 -16.84 8.07
N ALA A 103 0.83 -16.82 7.02
CA ALA A 103 1.01 -17.68 5.86
C ALA A 103 2.34 -17.40 5.13
N LEU A 104 2.77 -16.14 4.99
CA LEU A 104 4.08 -15.79 4.43
C LEU A 104 5.21 -16.45 5.25
N VAL A 105 5.24 -16.23 6.56
CA VAL A 105 6.30 -16.77 7.43
C VAL A 105 6.36 -18.30 7.36
N ALA A 106 5.20 -18.97 7.45
CA ALA A 106 5.14 -20.43 7.31
C ALA A 106 5.65 -20.91 5.94
N SER A 107 5.32 -20.18 4.87
CA SER A 107 5.74 -20.53 3.50
C SER A 107 7.23 -20.30 3.27
N LEU A 108 7.86 -19.35 3.96
CA LEU A 108 9.31 -19.13 3.88
C LEU A 108 10.08 -20.34 4.43
N GLY A 109 9.57 -20.99 5.48
CA GLY A 109 10.17 -22.20 6.05
C GLY A 109 10.14 -23.42 5.11
N ALA A 110 9.29 -23.40 4.08
CA ALA A 110 9.22 -24.45 3.07
C ALA A 110 10.12 -24.19 1.85
N LEU A 111 10.80 -23.04 1.79
CA LEU A 111 11.73 -22.71 0.72
C LEU A 111 13.12 -23.29 0.97
N THR A 112 13.95 -23.33 -0.06
CA THR A 112 15.37 -23.64 0.09
C THR A 112 16.07 -22.44 0.71
N LEU A 113 16.58 -22.63 1.93
CA LEU A 113 17.24 -21.61 2.75
C LEU A 113 18.67 -22.03 3.07
N SER A 114 19.60 -21.08 3.12
CA SER A 114 20.93 -21.32 3.69
C SER A 114 20.84 -21.53 5.20
N GLU A 115 21.84 -22.19 5.81
CA GLU A 115 21.88 -22.39 7.26
C GLU A 115 21.86 -21.06 8.03
N GLN A 116 22.51 -20.04 7.50
CA GLN A 116 22.46 -18.69 8.05
C GLN A 116 21.05 -18.09 8.01
N GLN A 117 20.34 -18.21 6.87
CA GLN A 117 18.97 -17.71 6.74
C GLN A 117 17.99 -18.44 7.67
N LYS A 118 18.17 -19.76 7.84
CA LYS A 118 17.39 -20.56 8.80
C LYS A 118 17.60 -20.09 10.23
N ALA A 119 18.85 -19.89 10.64
CA ALA A 119 19.19 -19.41 11.98
C ALA A 119 18.56 -18.03 12.26
N GLN A 120 18.68 -17.09 11.32
CA GLN A 120 18.10 -15.75 11.46
C GLN A 120 16.56 -15.78 11.51
N LEU A 121 15.91 -16.63 10.72
CA LEU A 121 14.45 -16.80 10.78
C LEU A 121 14.01 -17.46 12.10
N ALA A 122 14.78 -18.42 12.62
CA ALA A 122 14.48 -19.09 13.88
C ALA A 122 14.61 -18.15 15.09
N GLU A 123 15.68 -17.36 15.15
CA GLU A 123 15.87 -16.31 16.15
C GLU A 123 14.71 -15.30 16.10
N HIS A 124 14.31 -14.91 14.89
CA HIS A 124 13.18 -14.01 14.72
C HIS A 124 11.86 -14.63 15.19
N ALA A 125 11.60 -15.90 14.88
CA ALA A 125 10.41 -16.60 15.34
C ALA A 125 10.33 -16.67 16.88
N GLN A 126 11.46 -16.82 17.56
CA GLN A 126 11.54 -16.86 19.03
C GLN A 126 11.28 -15.50 19.69
N THR A 127 11.68 -14.40 19.05
CA THR A 127 11.42 -13.04 19.55
C THR A 127 9.98 -12.58 19.36
N MET A 128 9.22 -13.28 18.50
CA MET A 128 7.81 -13.01 18.20
C MET A 128 6.86 -13.96 18.93
N ASP A 129 7.07 -14.08 20.24
CA ASP A 129 6.38 -14.97 21.18
C ASP A 129 4.88 -14.66 21.42
N SER A 130 4.37 -13.49 21.01
CA SER A 130 2.96 -13.12 21.19
C SER A 130 2.32 -12.53 19.94
N SER A 131 1.05 -12.90 19.72
CA SER A 131 0.21 -12.38 18.61
C SER A 131 0.00 -10.86 18.69
N GLN A 132 0.04 -10.28 19.89
CA GLN A 132 -0.02 -8.83 20.10
C GLN A 132 1.26 -8.12 19.64
N LYS A 133 2.45 -8.67 19.94
CA LYS A 133 3.72 -8.11 19.43
C LYS A 133 3.77 -8.21 17.90
N LEU A 134 3.30 -9.31 17.32
CA LEU A 134 3.17 -9.46 15.87
C LEU A 134 2.28 -8.38 15.24
N ALA A 135 1.13 -8.05 15.86
CA ALA A 135 0.22 -7.03 15.36
C ALA A 135 0.82 -5.61 15.38
N GLN A 136 1.68 -5.31 16.36
CA GLN A 136 2.38 -4.02 16.45
C GLN A 136 3.50 -3.88 15.41
N CYS A 137 4.07 -5.00 14.97
CA CYS A 137 5.25 -5.03 14.10
C CYS A 137 4.94 -5.06 12.59
N GLY A 138 3.67 -5.18 12.17
CA GLY A 138 3.31 -5.38 10.76
C GLY A 138 2.24 -4.42 10.26
N PHE A 139 2.61 -3.51 9.36
CA PHE A 139 1.67 -2.53 8.80
C PHE A 139 0.96 -3.04 7.56
N VAL A 140 1.64 -3.76 6.67
CA VAL A 140 1.06 -4.25 5.40
C VAL A 140 1.64 -5.61 5.00
N CYS A 141 0.76 -6.57 4.68
CA CYS A 141 1.11 -7.78 3.92
C CYS A 141 -0.02 -8.05 2.91
N LYS A 142 0.19 -7.61 1.66
CA LYS A 142 -0.85 -7.62 0.62
C LYS A 142 -0.35 -8.29 -0.65
N LEU A 143 -1.07 -9.31 -1.08
CA LEU A 143 -0.93 -9.90 -2.41
C LEU A 143 -2.01 -9.36 -3.36
N SER A 144 -1.62 -8.93 -4.56
CA SER A 144 -2.50 -8.41 -5.61
C SER A 144 -2.03 -8.89 -6.99
N LYS A 145 -2.91 -8.92 -8.00
CA LYS A 145 -2.50 -9.23 -9.37
C LYS A 145 -1.55 -8.15 -9.89
N ALA A 146 -0.46 -8.55 -10.52
CA ALA A 146 0.41 -7.62 -11.25
C ALA A 146 -0.14 -7.38 -12.66
N TRP A 147 0.38 -6.34 -13.33
CA TRP A 147 0.10 -6.10 -14.74
C TRP A 147 0.67 -7.21 -15.64
N VAL A 148 1.83 -7.74 -15.26
CA VAL A 148 2.47 -8.86 -15.94
C VAL A 148 1.62 -10.11 -15.75
N LYS A 149 1.32 -10.81 -16.85
CA LYS A 149 0.55 -12.06 -16.85
C LYS A 149 1.21 -13.07 -15.90
N ASP A 150 0.38 -13.85 -15.21
CA ASP A 150 0.80 -14.93 -14.30
C ASP A 150 1.76 -14.47 -13.19
N THR A 151 1.71 -13.19 -12.82
CA THR A 151 2.54 -12.61 -11.78
C THR A 151 1.67 -11.91 -10.73
N PHE A 152 2.06 -12.02 -9.48
CA PHE A 152 1.44 -11.35 -8.35
C PHE A 152 2.42 -10.37 -7.72
N LYS A 153 1.88 -9.24 -7.27
CA LYS A 153 2.60 -8.23 -6.50
C LYS A 153 2.33 -8.46 -5.01
N LEU A 154 3.38 -8.84 -4.29
CA LEU A 154 3.42 -8.87 -2.83
C LEU A 154 4.00 -7.54 -2.32
N THR A 155 3.21 -6.84 -1.52
CA THR A 155 3.63 -5.62 -0.82
C THR A 155 3.76 -5.93 0.66
N ILE A 156 4.94 -5.65 1.21
CA ILE A 156 5.26 -5.85 2.63
C ILE A 156 5.68 -4.50 3.21
N SER A 157 5.16 -4.16 4.38
CA SER A 157 5.62 -3.04 5.20
C SER A 157 5.56 -3.45 6.66
N LEU A 158 6.70 -3.35 7.35
CA LEU A 158 6.85 -3.71 8.76
C LEU A 158 7.33 -2.49 9.55
N ALA A 159 7.26 -2.61 10.88
CA ALA A 159 7.80 -1.61 11.80
C ALA A 159 9.29 -1.33 11.53
N PRO A 160 9.79 -0.11 11.81
CA PRO A 160 11.21 0.22 11.65
C PRO A 160 12.14 -0.74 12.42
N GLU A 161 11.71 -1.23 13.59
CA GLU A 161 12.51 -2.22 14.35
C GLU A 161 12.67 -3.56 13.62
N MET A 162 11.88 -3.80 12.57
CA MET A 162 11.78 -5.05 11.83
C MET A 162 12.41 -4.98 10.43
N VAL A 163 13.21 -3.94 10.16
CA VAL A 163 13.87 -3.73 8.87
C VAL A 163 14.74 -4.93 8.50
N ALA A 164 15.58 -5.43 9.42
CA ALA A 164 16.45 -6.58 9.19
C ALA A 164 15.67 -7.84 8.76
N VAL A 165 14.50 -8.07 9.36
CA VAL A 165 13.62 -9.19 9.02
C VAL A 165 13.02 -8.99 7.64
N THR A 166 12.60 -7.77 7.32
CA THR A 166 12.07 -7.44 5.99
C THR A 166 13.12 -7.69 4.91
N GLU A 167 14.37 -7.31 5.15
CA GLU A 167 15.50 -7.55 4.25
C GLU A 167 15.82 -9.04 4.10
N LEU A 168 15.78 -9.80 5.19
CA LEU A 168 15.92 -11.25 5.17
C LEU A 168 14.83 -11.90 4.31
N VAL A 169 13.56 -11.53 4.52
CA VAL A 169 12.42 -12.02 3.73
C VAL A 169 12.61 -11.67 2.25
N CYS A 170 13.03 -10.44 1.94
CA CYS A 170 13.30 -10.01 0.58
C CYS A 170 14.42 -10.84 -0.06
N THR A 171 15.50 -11.09 0.67
CA THR A 171 16.65 -11.88 0.21
C THR A 171 16.26 -13.32 -0.05
N VAL A 172 15.56 -13.96 0.89
CA VAL A 172 15.06 -15.34 0.75
C VAL A 172 14.15 -15.47 -0.47
N LEU A 173 13.21 -14.55 -0.64
CA LEU A 173 12.29 -14.58 -1.78
C LEU A 173 13.04 -14.38 -3.10
N ALA A 174 14.00 -13.45 -3.14
CA ALA A 174 14.81 -13.22 -4.33
C ALA A 174 15.65 -14.45 -4.71
N SER A 175 16.26 -15.11 -3.72
CA SER A 175 17.00 -16.37 -3.93
C SER A 175 16.11 -17.52 -4.43
N ASN A 176 14.78 -17.41 -4.26
CA ASN A 176 13.80 -18.40 -4.70
C ASN A 176 12.99 -17.94 -5.94
N GLY A 177 13.55 -17.02 -6.73
CA GLY A 177 12.99 -16.64 -8.04
C GLY A 177 11.95 -15.50 -8.00
N ALA A 178 11.82 -14.81 -6.86
CA ALA A 178 11.06 -13.57 -6.81
C ALA A 178 11.87 -12.38 -7.35
N ALA A 179 11.18 -11.41 -7.98
CA ALA A 179 11.82 -10.18 -8.46
C ALA A 179 11.51 -9.02 -7.51
N LEU A 180 12.54 -8.53 -6.82
CA LEU A 180 12.46 -7.32 -6.00
C LEU A 180 12.32 -6.08 -6.88
N LYS A 181 11.37 -5.21 -6.55
CA LYS A 181 11.23 -3.90 -7.19
C LYS A 181 11.75 -2.83 -6.24
N LEU A 182 12.81 -2.16 -6.70
CA LEU A 182 13.48 -1.08 -6.00
C LEU A 182 13.14 0.26 -6.65
N GLY A 183 13.22 1.32 -5.85
CA GLY A 183 12.97 2.69 -6.30
C GLY A 183 11.51 3.12 -6.21
N ILE A 184 11.27 4.34 -6.69
CA ILE A 184 9.97 5.00 -6.62
C ILE A 184 8.97 4.24 -7.51
N PRO A 185 7.77 3.88 -7.00
CA PRO A 185 6.76 3.23 -7.81
C PRO A 185 6.39 4.10 -9.02
N PRO A 186 5.96 3.49 -10.14
CA PRO A 186 5.54 4.26 -11.31
C PRO A 186 4.27 5.06 -11.02
N ARG A 187 4.05 6.13 -11.80
CA ARG A 187 2.83 6.94 -11.75
C ARG A 187 1.58 6.06 -11.91
N SER A 188 0.55 6.33 -11.11
CA SER A 188 -0.77 5.70 -11.23
C SER A 188 -1.46 6.06 -12.56
N PRO A 189 -2.46 5.28 -13.00
CA PRO A 189 -3.28 5.65 -14.16
C PRO A 189 -3.88 7.06 -14.08
N GLN A 190 -4.29 7.48 -12.88
CA GLN A 190 -4.86 8.80 -12.62
C GLN A 190 -3.82 9.90 -12.78
N GLU A 191 -2.62 9.74 -12.21
CA GLU A 191 -1.51 10.68 -12.42
C GLU A 191 -1.18 10.82 -13.90
N ARG A 192 -1.12 9.71 -14.65
CA ARG A 192 -0.86 9.75 -16.09
C ARG A 192 -1.97 10.49 -16.86
N ALA A 193 -3.23 10.30 -16.48
CA ALA A 193 -4.35 10.99 -17.10
C ALA A 193 -4.29 12.50 -16.85
N ILE A 194 -4.02 12.91 -15.62
CA ILE A 194 -3.86 14.33 -15.25
C ILE A 194 -2.66 14.95 -15.99
N SER A 195 -1.51 14.28 -15.99
CA SER A 195 -0.33 14.77 -16.73
C SER A 195 -0.63 14.93 -18.21
N LYS A 196 -1.34 13.97 -18.83
CA LYS A 196 -1.72 14.07 -20.25
C LYS A 196 -2.59 15.31 -20.51
N ILE A 197 -3.61 15.55 -19.67
CA ILE A 197 -4.48 16.73 -19.81
C ILE A 197 -3.66 18.02 -19.73
N LEU A 198 -2.74 18.12 -18.77
CA LEU A 198 -1.91 19.32 -18.62
C LEU A 198 -0.92 19.52 -19.77
N VAL A 199 -0.37 18.44 -20.33
CA VAL A 199 0.49 18.49 -21.53
C VAL A 199 -0.32 18.95 -22.73
N ASP A 200 -1.52 18.40 -22.94
CA ASP A 200 -2.41 18.76 -24.05
C ASP A 200 -2.86 20.25 -23.94
N MET A 201 -2.86 20.82 -22.74
CA MET A 201 -3.12 22.25 -22.47
C MET A 201 -1.89 23.16 -22.63
N GLY A 202 -0.68 22.60 -22.83
CA GLY A 202 0.57 23.37 -22.92
C GLY A 202 1.14 23.84 -21.57
N ASP A 203 0.57 23.37 -20.46
CA ASP A 203 0.87 23.83 -19.10
C ASP A 203 1.87 22.96 -18.34
N PHE A 204 2.40 21.91 -18.98
CA PHE A 204 3.33 20.96 -18.38
C PHE A 204 4.33 20.44 -19.41
N SER A 205 5.63 20.62 -19.15
CA SER A 205 6.69 19.94 -19.91
C SER A 205 6.98 18.59 -19.26
N ASN A 206 7.08 17.53 -20.07
CA ASN A 206 7.49 16.21 -19.58
C ASN A 206 8.97 16.28 -19.17
N SER A 207 9.23 16.41 -17.87
CA SER A 207 10.50 16.05 -17.23
C SER A 207 10.44 14.62 -16.71
#